data_AF-A0A6J2C045-F1
#
_entry.id   AF-A0A6J2C045-F1
#
_cell.length_a   1.000
_cell.length_b   1.000
_cell.length_c   1.000
_cell.angle_alpha   90.00
_cell.angle_beta   90.00
_cell.angle_gamma   90.00
#
_symmetry.space_group_name_H-M   'P 1'
#
loop_
_entity.id
_entity.type
_entity.pdbx_description
1 polymer ?
#
loop_
_entity_poly.entity_id
_entity_poly.type
_entity_poly.pdbx_seq_one_letter_code
_entity_poly.pdbx_strand_id
1 'polypeptide(L)'
;MKTSGLPAWRASAELILLCAALGSLSLSGSRAGRPHSLESNAVNVSLAKSRQTRSVGVMLMPVNCEMSSWSSWTTCDPCQKKRYRHAYLLQPSQFYGEPCNFSDKEVEDCVTSRPCRSQVRCEGFVCAQTGRCVNRRLLCNGDNDCGDQSDEANCRRIYKKCQHEMDQYWAIGRLASGINLFTNSFEGPVLDHRYYAGGCSPHYILNTRFRKPYNVDSYTPQTQGKYEFALTEYESYLDFEHNITETRASLSSFGFGFKIPGIVELGFNRASGNSKHFISRTKRFSHTKSTFLHARSDLEVAHYKLKPRSLMLHYEFLQRVKLLPLEYSYGEYRDLFRDFGTHYITEAVLGGVYEYTLIMNKEAMERADYSLKDVQACAQNGFRFGIGIEVVYVKLGVSVDICRGILNEIGDRNKRNTMVDDLVVLVRGGASEHITTLAYKELPTADLMQEWGDAVQYNPDIIKIKAEPLYELVTATDFAYSSTIRQNMKRALEEFQKEVSPCHCAPCQGNGVPVLKESRCECICPIGFQGTACEVTHEKTASSASVCLWARCWDLRPSHIHDATPPPTSVARPAIWNGVNGTTRGRS
;
A
#
# COMPACT_ATOMS: atom_id res chain seq x y z
N MET A 1 2.48 -5.90 -64.15
CA MET A 1 2.22 -5.14 -65.40
C MET A 1 0.85 -4.49 -65.28
N LYS A 2 0.67 -3.24 -65.77
CA LYS A 2 -0.62 -2.53 -66.03
C LYS A 2 -1.63 -2.43 -64.85
N THR A 3 -1.84 -1.25 -64.21
CA THR A 3 -2.70 -0.08 -64.60
C THR A 3 -4.20 -0.40 -64.64
N SER A 4 -5.16 0.44 -64.20
CA SER A 4 -5.22 1.88 -63.84
C SER A 4 -6.50 2.16 -63.00
N GLY A 5 -6.79 3.31 -62.37
CA GLY A 5 -6.12 4.63 -62.32
C GLY A 5 -6.90 5.63 -61.43
N LEU A 6 -6.49 6.92 -61.41
CA LEU A 6 -7.06 8.03 -60.61
C LEU A 6 -7.79 9.07 -61.49
N PRO A 7 -8.66 9.91 -60.90
CA PRO A 7 -8.29 11.33 -60.71
C PRO A 7 -8.57 11.83 -59.27
N ALA A 8 -7.83 12.73 -58.62
CA ALA A 8 -6.98 13.88 -59.02
C ALA A 8 -7.73 15.21 -59.23
N TRP A 9 -7.63 16.10 -58.24
CA TRP A 9 -7.82 17.56 -58.36
C TRP A 9 -6.56 18.29 -57.88
N ARG A 10 -6.29 19.45 -58.50
CA ARG A 10 -5.16 20.40 -58.29
C ARG A 10 -5.65 21.57 -57.42
N ALA A 11 -4.87 22.50 -56.85
CA ALA A 11 -3.45 22.65 -56.47
C ALA A 11 -3.41 23.89 -55.49
N SER A 12 -2.36 24.65 -55.13
CA SER A 12 -0.96 24.86 -55.55
C SER A 12 -0.14 25.37 -54.34
N ALA A 13 1.17 25.63 -54.49
CA ALA A 13 2.00 26.29 -53.47
C ALA A 13 3.15 27.12 -54.08
N GLU A 14 3.42 28.31 -53.50
CA GLU A 14 4.70 29.06 -53.40
C GLU A 14 4.58 29.95 -52.13
N LEU A 15 5.54 30.23 -51.23
CA LEU A 15 7.03 30.25 -51.16
C LEU A 15 7.65 31.64 -51.45
N ILE A 16 8.90 31.90 -51.00
CA ILE A 16 9.68 33.19 -51.09
C ILE A 16 9.20 34.25 -50.04
N LEU A 17 10.00 35.01 -49.25
CA LEU A 17 11.46 35.17 -49.03
C LEU A 17 11.82 35.17 -47.50
N LEU A 18 12.87 35.89 -47.05
CA LEU A 18 13.89 35.31 -46.16
C LEU A 18 14.76 36.37 -45.40
N CYS A 19 15.24 36.04 -44.17
CA CYS A 19 16.26 36.78 -43.35
C CYS A 19 15.85 38.17 -42.77
N ALA A 20 16.45 38.77 -41.72
CA ALA A 20 17.56 38.46 -40.78
C ALA A 20 17.47 39.43 -39.55
N ALA A 21 18.15 39.32 -38.39
CA ALA A 21 18.89 38.23 -37.69
C ALA A 21 19.21 38.63 -36.20
N LEU A 22 20.33 38.10 -35.66
CA LEU A 22 20.99 38.26 -34.33
C LEU A 22 21.24 39.73 -33.87
N GLY A 23 21.40 40.07 -32.57
CA GLY A 23 21.32 39.28 -31.32
C GLY A 23 21.96 39.98 -30.08
N SER A 24 21.95 39.29 -28.93
CA SER A 24 22.78 39.48 -27.70
C SER A 24 22.68 40.74 -26.78
N LEU A 25 22.26 40.48 -25.52
CA LEU A 25 22.87 40.86 -24.22
C LEU A 25 22.60 42.20 -23.46
N SER A 26 22.41 42.02 -22.14
CA SER A 26 22.79 42.84 -20.96
C SER A 26 22.22 44.26 -20.68
N LEU A 27 21.25 44.29 -19.76
CA LEU A 27 21.15 45.07 -18.50
C LEU A 27 21.48 46.58 -18.37
N SER A 28 20.72 47.20 -17.46
CA SER A 28 20.86 48.55 -16.85
C SER A 28 20.50 49.75 -17.76
N GLY A 29 19.94 50.86 -17.26
CA GLY A 29 19.44 51.20 -15.91
C GLY A 29 19.91 52.58 -15.43
N SER A 30 19.08 53.32 -14.67
CA SER A 30 19.23 54.78 -14.33
C SER A 30 18.76 55.72 -15.45
N ARG A 31 18.40 57.01 -15.26
CA ARG A 31 18.16 57.95 -14.11
C ARG A 31 17.40 59.17 -14.73
N ALA A 32 16.72 60.10 -14.05
CA ALA A 32 16.29 60.32 -12.66
C ALA A 32 15.12 61.35 -12.66
N GLY A 33 14.42 61.56 -11.55
CA GLY A 33 13.52 62.72 -11.40
C GLY A 33 12.57 62.67 -10.19
N ARG A 34 12.71 63.62 -9.25
CA ARG A 34 11.80 63.87 -8.12
C ARG A 34 11.51 65.37 -8.05
N PRO A 35 10.30 65.78 -7.67
CA PRO A 35 10.20 66.89 -6.70
C PRO A 35 9.22 66.59 -5.56
N HIS A 36 9.00 67.57 -4.69
CA HIS A 36 8.34 67.44 -3.39
C HIS A 36 6.91 68.01 -3.34
N SER A 37 6.13 67.45 -2.40
CA SER A 37 4.98 68.00 -1.64
C SER A 37 4.27 69.29 -2.10
N LEU A 38 2.94 69.23 -2.11
CA LEU A 38 2.05 70.35 -1.86
C LEU A 38 0.84 69.86 -1.06
N GLU A 39 0.48 70.54 0.04
CA GLU A 39 -0.67 70.19 0.88
C GLU A 39 -1.93 70.95 0.44
N SER A 40 -3.12 70.33 0.54
CA SER A 40 -4.33 71.00 1.07
C SER A 40 -5.49 70.03 1.33
N ASN A 41 -6.20 70.30 2.42
CA ASN A 41 -7.24 69.47 3.02
C ASN A 41 -8.54 69.33 2.20
N ALA A 42 -9.14 68.13 2.24
CA ALA A 42 -10.58 67.93 2.17
C ALA A 42 -10.98 66.77 3.10
N VAL A 43 -12.11 66.85 3.79
CA VAL A 43 -12.40 66.05 5.01
C VAL A 43 -13.68 65.22 4.88
N ASN A 44 -13.59 63.93 5.23
CA ASN A 44 -14.68 62.95 5.39
C ASN A 44 -15.47 62.65 4.07
N VAL A 45 -16.07 61.49 3.84
CA VAL A 45 -16.96 60.70 4.72
C VAL A 45 -16.66 59.19 4.68
N SER A 46 -17.09 58.50 5.73
CA SER A 46 -16.95 57.07 6.02
C SER A 46 -16.98 56.12 4.81
N LEU A 47 -15.82 55.58 4.47
CA LEU A 47 -15.72 54.22 3.92
C LEU A 47 -14.86 53.38 4.87
N ALA A 48 -15.50 52.84 5.91
CA ALA A 48 -14.89 51.84 6.78
C ALA A 48 -14.69 50.54 6.00
N LYS A 49 -13.61 50.48 5.20
CA LYS A 49 -13.12 49.24 4.60
C LYS A 49 -12.86 48.29 5.75
N SER A 50 -13.76 47.32 5.91
CA SER A 50 -13.51 46.13 6.72
C SER A 50 -12.12 45.62 6.35
N ARG A 51 -11.20 45.62 7.32
CA ARG A 51 -9.90 45.00 7.12
C ARG A 51 -10.18 43.53 6.91
N GLN A 52 -10.15 43.08 5.66
CA GLN A 52 -9.91 41.69 5.37
C GLN A 52 -8.56 41.36 6.00
N THR A 53 -8.61 40.80 7.20
CA THR A 53 -7.64 39.82 7.68
C THR A 53 -7.67 38.67 6.68
N ARG A 54 -6.96 38.86 5.56
CA ARG A 54 -6.33 37.73 4.89
C ARG A 54 -5.59 37.00 5.99
N SER A 55 -5.95 35.74 6.23
CA SER A 55 -4.97 34.81 6.74
C SER A 55 -3.75 34.96 5.83
N VAL A 56 -2.59 35.28 6.42
CA VAL A 56 -1.33 35.03 5.72
C VAL A 56 -1.39 33.53 5.42
N GLY A 57 -1.39 33.17 4.14
CA GLY A 57 -1.51 31.76 3.73
C GLY A 57 -0.48 30.96 4.52
N VAL A 58 -0.93 29.90 5.19
CA VAL A 58 -0.14 29.22 6.21
C VAL A 58 1.12 28.69 5.56
N MET A 59 2.24 29.42 5.72
CA MET A 59 3.52 29.01 5.18
C MET A 59 3.97 27.79 5.98
N LEU A 60 3.69 26.62 5.42
CA LEU A 60 4.28 25.36 5.81
C LEU A 60 5.80 25.56 5.75
N MET A 61 6.44 25.43 6.90
CA MET A 61 7.90 25.36 6.94
C MET A 61 8.30 24.02 6.29
N PRO A 62 9.14 24.03 5.25
CA PRO A 62 9.66 22.79 4.68
C PRO A 62 10.38 21.99 5.77
N VAL A 63 10.07 20.71 5.89
CA VAL A 63 10.71 19.81 6.85
C VAL A 63 11.80 19.07 6.09
N ASN A 64 13.05 19.46 6.32
CA ASN A 64 14.20 18.77 5.74
C ASN A 64 14.40 17.41 6.41
N CYS A 65 14.98 16.47 5.68
CA CYS A 65 15.34 15.16 6.20
C CYS A 65 16.57 15.27 7.11
N GLU A 66 16.48 14.70 8.33
CA GLU A 66 17.60 14.59 9.27
C GLU A 66 17.92 13.12 9.55
N MET A 67 19.20 12.77 9.45
CA MET A 67 19.74 11.47 9.82
C MET A 67 20.55 11.58 11.11
N SER A 68 20.65 10.49 11.85
CA SER A 68 21.52 10.40 13.02
C SER A 68 22.99 10.68 12.66
N SER A 69 23.79 11.01 13.68
CA SER A 69 25.23 10.78 13.59
C SER A 69 25.53 9.32 13.26
N TRP A 70 26.65 9.09 12.58
CA TRP A 70 27.09 7.74 12.23
C TRP A 70 27.29 6.85 13.45
N SER A 71 26.86 5.60 13.36
CA SER A 71 27.23 4.57 14.32
C SER A 71 28.75 4.42 14.41
N SER A 72 29.24 3.94 15.55
CA SER A 72 30.59 3.36 15.63
C SER A 72 30.77 2.31 14.52
N TRP A 73 31.98 2.25 13.95
CA TRP A 73 32.36 1.17 13.03
C TRP A 73 32.25 -0.19 13.73
N THR A 74 31.70 -1.21 13.04
CA THR A 74 31.78 -2.61 13.50
C THR A 74 33.23 -3.09 13.58
N THR A 75 33.46 -4.22 14.26
CA THR A 75 34.72 -4.95 14.04
C THR A 75 34.77 -5.49 12.60
N CYS A 76 35.97 -5.86 12.14
CA CYS A 76 36.17 -6.35 10.78
C CYS A 76 35.59 -7.76 10.61
N ASP A 77 34.58 -7.92 9.75
CA ASP A 77 33.89 -9.19 9.55
C ASP A 77 34.84 -10.25 8.96
N PRO A 78 34.94 -11.45 9.58
CA PRO A 78 35.91 -12.47 9.17
C PRO A 78 35.59 -13.12 7.81
N CYS A 79 34.35 -13.01 7.34
CA CYS A 79 33.86 -13.63 6.11
C CYS A 79 33.84 -12.63 4.95
N GLN A 80 33.24 -11.46 5.17
CA GLN A 80 33.10 -10.41 4.16
C GLN A 80 34.36 -9.53 4.01
N LYS A 81 35.28 -9.57 4.99
CA LYS A 81 36.49 -8.71 5.07
C LYS A 81 36.19 -7.22 4.98
N LYS A 82 35.05 -6.84 5.57
CA LYS A 82 34.49 -5.49 5.53
C LYS A 82 34.08 -5.07 6.94
N ARG A 83 34.14 -3.76 7.20
CA ARG A 83 33.54 -3.12 8.38
C ARG A 83 32.43 -2.19 7.93
N TYR A 84 31.47 -1.95 8.81
CA TYR A 84 30.23 -1.27 8.48
C TYR A 84 29.92 -0.17 9.48
N ARG A 85 29.22 0.87 9.04
CA ARG A 85 28.50 1.82 9.90
C ARG A 85 27.20 2.25 9.24
N HIS A 86 26.27 2.75 10.03
CA HIS A 86 24.96 3.20 9.57
C HIS A 86 24.50 4.46 10.29
N ALA A 87 23.59 5.18 9.67
CA ALA A 87 22.76 6.20 10.30
C ALA A 87 21.29 5.72 10.26
N TYR A 88 20.49 6.19 11.21
CA TYR A 88 19.04 5.97 11.23
C TYR A 88 18.31 7.29 10.99
N LEU A 89 17.10 7.21 10.42
CA LEU A 89 16.27 8.39 10.19
C LEU A 89 15.84 9.02 11.53
N LEU A 90 16.15 10.31 11.72
CA LEU A 90 15.65 11.11 12.86
C LEU A 90 14.39 11.88 12.47
N GLN A 91 14.40 12.48 11.27
CA GLN A 91 13.28 13.26 10.75
C GLN A 91 13.08 12.99 9.26
N PRO A 92 11.90 12.53 8.80
CA PRO A 92 11.60 12.38 7.39
C PRO A 92 11.39 13.73 6.70
N SER A 93 11.76 13.82 5.42
CA SER A 93 11.44 14.99 4.59
C SER A 93 9.93 15.15 4.38
N GLN A 94 9.42 16.38 4.48
CA GLN A 94 8.00 16.69 4.32
C GLN A 94 7.79 18.13 3.82
N PHE A 95 6.65 18.40 3.18
CA PHE A 95 6.26 19.74 2.70
C PHE A 95 7.30 20.43 1.78
N TYR A 96 7.88 19.66 0.85
CA TYR A 96 8.98 20.09 -0.05
C TYR A 96 10.31 20.44 0.65
N GLY A 97 10.54 20.00 1.89
CA GLY A 97 11.88 20.04 2.48
C GLY A 97 12.85 19.08 1.80
N GLU A 98 14.14 19.32 2.00
CA GLU A 98 15.22 18.62 1.32
C GLU A 98 15.27 17.12 1.70
N PRO A 99 15.27 16.18 0.73
CA PRO A 99 15.32 14.74 1.00
C PRO A 99 16.76 14.26 1.27
N CYS A 100 16.89 13.19 2.07
CA CYS A 100 18.18 12.51 2.29
C CYS A 100 18.63 11.77 1.01
N ASN A 101 19.35 12.48 0.13
CA ASN A 101 19.89 11.95 -1.13
C ASN A 101 21.25 11.23 -0.97
N PHE A 102 21.67 10.92 0.25
CA PHE A 102 22.93 10.24 0.57
C PHE A 102 22.67 8.85 1.16
N SER A 103 23.66 7.95 1.09
CA SER A 103 23.51 6.60 1.64
C SER A 103 23.40 6.63 3.16
N ASP A 104 22.46 5.88 3.71
CA ASP A 104 22.25 5.73 5.16
C ASP A 104 23.16 4.66 5.80
N LYS A 105 24.10 4.12 5.03
CA LYS A 105 25.15 3.18 5.45
C LYS A 105 26.49 3.48 4.77
N GLU A 106 27.57 3.02 5.37
CA GLU A 106 28.88 2.95 4.73
C GLU A 106 29.53 1.58 4.97
N VAL A 107 30.36 1.17 4.00
CA VAL A 107 31.06 -0.12 3.99
C VAL A 107 32.51 0.12 3.56
N GLU A 108 33.47 -0.29 4.39
CA GLU A 108 34.90 -0.18 4.12
C GLU A 108 35.55 -1.56 4.12
N ASP A 109 36.53 -1.78 3.24
CA ASP A 109 37.37 -2.97 3.25
C ASP A 109 38.33 -2.98 4.44
N CYS A 110 38.58 -4.15 5.03
CA CYS A 110 39.43 -4.28 6.20
C CYS A 110 40.19 -5.62 6.22
N VAL A 111 41.34 -5.64 6.90
CA VAL A 111 42.18 -6.83 7.03
C VAL A 111 41.91 -7.51 8.37
N THR A 112 41.67 -8.82 8.35
CA THR A 112 41.44 -9.64 9.53
C THR A 112 42.04 -11.03 9.34
N SER A 113 42.64 -11.57 10.40
CA SER A 113 43.21 -12.93 10.46
C SER A 113 42.26 -13.94 11.12
N ARG A 114 41.06 -13.52 11.54
CA ARG A 114 40.05 -14.40 12.15
C ARG A 114 39.54 -15.41 11.10
N PRO A 115 39.49 -16.72 11.40
CA PRO A 115 39.05 -17.72 10.44
C PRO A 115 37.53 -17.70 10.25
N CYS A 116 37.08 -17.67 8.99
CA CYS A 116 35.68 -17.87 8.61
C CYS A 116 35.46 -19.23 7.93
N ARG A 117 34.31 -19.87 8.20
CA ARG A 117 33.82 -21.07 7.51
C ARG A 117 32.55 -20.75 6.71
N SER A 118 32.65 -19.86 5.72
CA SER A 118 31.52 -19.38 4.91
C SER A 118 30.96 -20.42 3.94
N GLN A 119 31.78 -21.39 3.50
CA GLN A 119 31.41 -22.31 2.44
C GLN A 119 30.56 -23.48 2.95
N VAL A 120 29.26 -23.44 2.65
CA VAL A 120 28.37 -24.60 2.74
C VAL A 120 28.77 -25.65 1.70
N ARG A 121 28.82 -26.93 2.09
CA ARG A 121 29.24 -28.02 1.21
C ARG A 121 28.12 -28.41 0.23
N CYS A 122 28.35 -28.18 -1.07
CA CYS A 122 27.48 -28.70 -2.12
C CYS A 122 27.91 -30.10 -2.57
N GLU A 123 26.98 -31.05 -2.62
CA GLU A 123 27.19 -32.40 -3.19
C GLU A 123 26.82 -32.48 -4.69
N GLY A 124 26.01 -31.53 -5.15
CA GLY A 124 25.43 -31.50 -6.49
C GLY A 124 26.33 -30.85 -7.55
N PHE A 125 25.72 -29.97 -8.34
CA PHE A 125 26.34 -29.00 -9.22
C PHE A 125 26.16 -27.60 -8.63
N VAL A 126 27.13 -26.71 -8.83
CA VAL A 126 27.08 -25.32 -8.36
C VAL A 126 26.84 -24.42 -9.57
N CYS A 127 25.74 -23.69 -9.54
CA CYS A 127 25.34 -22.78 -10.61
C CYS A 127 26.31 -21.60 -10.75
N ALA A 128 26.63 -21.21 -11.97
CA ALA A 128 27.79 -20.38 -12.30
C ALA A 128 27.71 -18.93 -11.77
N GLN A 129 26.53 -18.32 -11.79
CA GLN A 129 26.28 -16.96 -11.32
C GLN A 129 25.51 -16.96 -9.99
N THR A 130 24.46 -17.79 -9.88
CA THR A 130 23.58 -17.80 -8.69
C THR A 130 24.24 -18.43 -7.45
N GLY A 131 25.25 -19.28 -7.63
CA GLY A 131 25.88 -20.02 -6.53
C GLY A 131 24.89 -20.92 -5.77
N ARG A 132 23.78 -21.32 -6.41
CA ARG A 132 22.83 -22.33 -5.94
C ARG A 132 23.44 -23.72 -6.10
N CYS A 133 23.10 -24.64 -5.20
CA CYS A 133 23.48 -26.05 -5.29
C CYS A 133 22.29 -26.85 -5.83
N VAL A 134 22.37 -27.35 -7.06
CA VAL A 134 21.30 -28.15 -7.70
C VAL A 134 21.70 -29.63 -7.80
N ASN A 135 20.73 -30.53 -7.76
CA ASN A 135 21.01 -31.97 -7.87
C ASN A 135 21.48 -32.32 -9.29
N ARG A 136 22.51 -33.17 -9.44
CA ARG A 136 23.06 -33.57 -10.75
C ARG A 136 22.04 -34.25 -11.68
N ARG A 137 20.92 -34.75 -11.14
CA ARG A 137 19.77 -35.29 -11.90
C ARG A 137 18.93 -34.21 -12.61
N LEU A 138 19.21 -32.94 -12.37
CA LEU A 138 18.53 -31.79 -12.98
C LEU A 138 19.32 -31.20 -14.16
N LEU A 139 20.56 -31.62 -14.38
CA LEU A 139 21.37 -31.17 -15.52
C LEU A 139 20.82 -31.74 -16.82
N CYS A 140 20.71 -30.90 -17.85
CA CYS A 140 20.20 -31.25 -19.18
C CYS A 140 18.76 -31.80 -19.15
N ASN A 141 17.88 -31.28 -18.29
CA ASN A 141 16.50 -31.71 -18.12
C ASN A 141 15.47 -30.83 -18.89
N GLY A 142 15.91 -29.71 -19.46
CA GLY A 142 15.09 -28.74 -20.20
C GLY A 142 14.39 -27.67 -19.35
N ASP A 143 14.64 -27.66 -18.04
CA ASP A 143 14.20 -26.65 -17.07
C ASP A 143 15.39 -25.76 -16.65
N ASN A 144 15.13 -24.57 -16.12
CA ASN A 144 16.15 -23.67 -15.56
C ASN A 144 16.10 -23.76 -14.03
N ASP A 145 16.59 -24.86 -13.45
CA ASP A 145 16.60 -25.09 -12.00
C ASP A 145 17.70 -24.25 -11.30
N CYS A 146 18.75 -23.81 -12.01
CA CYS A 146 19.80 -22.91 -11.52
C CYS A 146 19.42 -21.42 -11.45
N GLY A 147 18.44 -20.98 -12.24
CA GLY A 147 18.08 -19.57 -12.44
C GLY A 147 18.86 -18.87 -13.56
N ASP A 148 20.15 -19.18 -13.69
CA ASP A 148 21.08 -18.61 -14.69
C ASP A 148 21.32 -19.49 -15.94
N GLN A 149 20.55 -20.57 -16.11
CA GLN A 149 20.67 -21.58 -17.19
C GLN A 149 22.02 -22.32 -17.24
N SER A 150 22.88 -22.23 -16.21
CA SER A 150 24.19 -22.90 -16.21
C SER A 150 24.12 -24.43 -16.03
N ASP A 151 22.95 -24.95 -15.64
CA ASP A 151 22.57 -26.37 -15.60
C ASP A 151 22.25 -26.98 -16.98
N GLU A 152 21.73 -26.17 -17.91
CA GLU A 152 21.46 -26.57 -19.30
C GLU A 152 22.64 -26.26 -20.26
N ALA A 153 23.74 -25.71 -19.74
CA ALA A 153 24.94 -25.42 -20.52
C ALA A 153 25.72 -26.71 -20.90
N ASN A 154 26.29 -26.72 -22.12
CA ASN A 154 27.11 -27.82 -22.67
C ASN A 154 26.40 -29.19 -22.79
N CYS A 155 25.07 -29.22 -22.80
CA CYS A 155 24.27 -30.43 -22.89
C CYS A 155 24.34 -31.10 -24.28
N ARG A 156 24.84 -32.34 -24.33
CA ARG A 156 24.89 -33.15 -25.58
C ARG A 156 23.51 -33.61 -26.07
N ARG A 157 22.56 -33.77 -25.15
CA ARG A 157 21.14 -34.09 -25.37
C ARG A 157 20.36 -33.52 -24.18
N ILE A 158 19.17 -32.97 -24.44
CA ILE A 158 18.26 -32.47 -23.41
C ILE A 158 17.17 -33.53 -23.18
N TYR A 159 17.09 -34.07 -21.97
CA TYR A 159 16.11 -35.09 -21.57
C TYR A 159 14.88 -34.41 -20.98
N LYS A 160 14.14 -33.67 -21.84
CA LYS A 160 12.96 -32.88 -21.46
C LYS A 160 12.05 -33.63 -20.49
N LYS A 161 11.95 -33.14 -19.25
CA LYS A 161 11.09 -33.76 -18.23
C LYS A 161 9.60 -33.63 -18.58
N CYS A 162 9.23 -32.54 -19.25
CA CYS A 162 7.88 -32.28 -19.74
C CYS A 162 7.81 -32.44 -21.27
N GLN A 163 6.89 -33.29 -21.73
CA GLN A 163 6.56 -33.46 -23.16
C GLN A 163 5.56 -32.42 -23.67
N HIS A 164 4.89 -31.71 -22.77
CA HIS A 164 3.88 -30.70 -23.07
C HIS A 164 4.17 -29.43 -22.29
N GLU A 165 3.87 -28.29 -22.93
CA GLU A 165 3.84 -26.99 -22.27
C GLU A 165 2.65 -26.91 -21.31
N MET A 166 2.88 -26.23 -20.19
CA MET A 166 1.98 -26.10 -19.05
C MET A 166 2.22 -24.76 -18.36
N ASP A 167 1.15 -24.15 -17.88
CA ASP A 167 1.16 -22.80 -17.32
C ASP A 167 1.62 -22.76 -15.86
N GLN A 168 2.04 -21.58 -15.42
CA GLN A 168 2.24 -21.25 -14.01
C GLN A 168 0.89 -20.83 -13.39
N TYR A 169 0.63 -21.19 -12.13
CA TYR A 169 -0.64 -20.81 -11.48
C TYR A 169 -0.83 -19.28 -11.46
N TRP A 170 -2.09 -18.84 -11.54
CA TRP A 170 -2.43 -17.43 -11.39
C TRP A 170 -1.91 -16.86 -10.05
N ALA A 171 -1.48 -15.60 -10.06
CA ALA A 171 -0.83 -14.88 -8.95
C ALA A 171 0.44 -15.53 -8.32
N ILE A 172 0.98 -16.64 -8.84
CA ILE A 172 2.04 -17.42 -8.15
C ILE A 172 3.34 -16.65 -7.90
N GLY A 173 3.63 -15.63 -8.71
CA GLY A 173 4.76 -14.72 -8.50
C GLY A 173 4.60 -13.84 -7.26
N ARG A 174 3.40 -13.28 -7.01
CA ARG A 174 3.13 -12.51 -5.77
C ARG A 174 3.18 -13.40 -4.52
N LEU A 175 2.81 -14.68 -4.65
CA LEU A 175 2.96 -15.68 -3.60
C LEU A 175 4.42 -16.09 -3.35
N ALA A 176 5.35 -15.73 -4.23
CA ALA A 176 6.80 -15.95 -4.11
C ALA A 176 7.57 -14.73 -3.55
N SER A 177 6.97 -13.53 -3.66
CA SER A 177 7.47 -12.29 -3.05
C SER A 177 7.46 -12.34 -1.53
N GLY A 178 8.42 -11.66 -0.93
CA GLY A 178 8.32 -11.24 0.45
C GLY A 178 7.32 -10.10 0.61
N ILE A 179 6.81 -9.92 1.82
CA ILE A 179 5.82 -8.89 2.15
C ILE A 179 6.27 -8.07 3.35
N ASN A 180 6.09 -6.76 3.26
CA ASN A 180 6.37 -5.83 4.34
C ASN A 180 5.06 -5.52 5.09
N LEU A 181 4.84 -6.20 6.22
CA LEU A 181 3.60 -6.09 7.00
C LEU A 181 3.39 -4.72 7.66
N PHE A 182 4.43 -3.89 7.75
CA PHE A 182 4.30 -2.55 8.34
C PHE A 182 3.71 -1.53 7.33
N THR A 183 3.81 -1.81 6.03
CA THR A 183 3.30 -0.99 4.92
C THR A 183 2.22 -1.67 4.08
N ASN A 184 2.03 -2.98 4.26
CA ASN A 184 1.25 -3.89 3.40
C ASN A 184 1.73 -3.90 1.92
N SER A 185 3.04 -3.74 1.67
CA SER A 185 3.62 -3.88 0.32
C SER A 185 4.15 -5.28 0.03
N PHE A 186 4.14 -5.64 -1.26
CA PHE A 186 4.87 -6.79 -1.82
C PHE A 186 6.21 -6.31 -2.33
N GLU A 187 7.28 -6.93 -1.86
CA GLU A 187 8.66 -6.58 -2.20
C GLU A 187 9.29 -7.69 -3.09
N GLY A 188 10.62 -7.79 -3.12
CA GLY A 188 11.36 -8.75 -3.96
C GLY A 188 11.05 -10.24 -3.70
N PRO A 189 11.36 -11.11 -4.69
CA PRO A 189 11.15 -12.55 -4.60
C PRO A 189 12.06 -13.21 -3.55
N VAL A 190 11.46 -13.92 -2.58
CA VAL A 190 12.19 -14.67 -1.53
C VAL A 190 12.16 -16.18 -1.75
N LEU A 191 11.11 -16.68 -2.43
CA LEU A 191 10.93 -18.09 -2.78
C LEU A 191 11.04 -18.29 -4.29
N ASP A 192 11.57 -19.43 -4.72
CA ASP A 192 11.60 -19.80 -6.13
C ASP A 192 10.38 -20.65 -6.50
N HIS A 193 9.37 -20.00 -7.11
CA HIS A 193 8.19 -20.67 -7.68
C HIS A 193 8.33 -21.01 -9.17
N ARG A 194 9.55 -20.91 -9.73
CA ARG A 194 9.91 -21.42 -11.06
C ARG A 194 10.75 -22.68 -11.00
N TYR A 195 11.34 -23.00 -9.85
CA TYR A 195 12.00 -24.28 -9.56
C TYR A 195 10.99 -25.43 -9.47
N TYR A 196 11.25 -26.52 -10.20
CA TYR A 196 10.37 -27.70 -10.26
C TYR A 196 10.99 -28.97 -9.68
N ALA A 197 12.30 -28.99 -9.41
CA ALA A 197 13.04 -30.17 -8.93
C ALA A 197 12.86 -31.41 -9.84
N GLY A 198 12.73 -31.21 -11.15
CA GLY A 198 12.41 -32.27 -12.11
C GLY A 198 11.00 -32.87 -11.95
N GLY A 199 10.07 -32.16 -11.30
CA GLY A 199 8.65 -32.49 -11.23
C GLY A 199 7.89 -32.06 -12.48
N CYS A 200 7.02 -32.93 -13.00
CA CYS A 200 6.19 -32.64 -14.19
C CYS A 200 4.83 -33.37 -14.15
N SER A 201 4.12 -33.30 -13.03
CA SER A 201 2.72 -33.74 -12.93
C SER A 201 1.79 -32.59 -13.34
N PRO A 202 0.98 -32.71 -14.40
CA PRO A 202 -0.02 -31.70 -14.75
C PRO A 202 -1.10 -31.61 -13.68
N HIS A 203 -1.51 -30.40 -13.33
CA HIS A 203 -2.65 -30.10 -12.49
C HIS A 203 -3.70 -29.35 -13.32
N TYR A 204 -4.90 -29.91 -13.44
CA TYR A 204 -5.96 -29.36 -14.29
C TYR A 204 -6.87 -28.44 -13.48
N ILE A 205 -7.03 -27.19 -13.92
CA ILE A 205 -7.99 -26.23 -13.36
C ILE A 205 -8.69 -25.55 -14.54
N LEU A 206 -10.02 -25.61 -14.59
CA LEU A 206 -10.83 -25.02 -15.67
C LEU A 206 -10.33 -25.39 -17.09
N ASN A 207 -10.03 -26.68 -17.30
CA ASN A 207 -9.41 -27.26 -18.51
C ASN A 207 -7.97 -26.82 -18.85
N THR A 208 -7.44 -25.79 -18.20
CA THR A 208 -6.04 -25.35 -18.33
C THR A 208 -5.08 -26.30 -17.59
N ARG A 209 -3.90 -26.54 -18.18
CA ARG A 209 -2.88 -27.46 -17.64
C ARG A 209 -1.78 -26.67 -16.93
N PHE A 210 -1.80 -26.68 -15.61
CA PHE A 210 -0.80 -26.02 -14.79
C PHE A 210 0.31 -26.98 -14.33
N ARG A 211 1.52 -26.46 -14.14
CA ARG A 211 2.65 -27.19 -13.54
C ARG A 211 2.84 -26.75 -12.09
N LYS A 212 2.63 -27.66 -11.12
CA LYS A 212 2.85 -27.34 -9.70
C LYS A 212 4.35 -27.12 -9.42
N PRO A 213 4.79 -25.93 -8.96
CA PRO A 213 6.18 -25.68 -8.63
C PRO A 213 6.58 -26.35 -7.31
N TYR A 214 7.89 -26.60 -7.13
CA TYR A 214 8.37 -27.47 -6.06
C TYR A 214 8.03 -26.98 -4.65
N ASN A 215 8.02 -25.67 -4.40
CA ASN A 215 7.72 -25.12 -3.07
C ASN A 215 6.26 -25.30 -2.63
N VAL A 216 5.35 -25.57 -3.56
CA VAL A 216 3.91 -25.55 -3.30
C VAL A 216 3.40 -26.93 -2.89
N ASP A 217 2.78 -26.99 -1.73
CA ASP A 217 2.15 -28.19 -1.17
C ASP A 217 0.81 -28.42 -1.86
N SER A 218 -0.10 -27.43 -1.79
CA SER A 218 -1.38 -27.45 -2.49
C SER A 218 -1.73 -26.09 -3.11
N TYR A 219 -2.45 -26.16 -4.23
CA TYR A 219 -3.17 -25.04 -4.84
C TYR A 219 -4.54 -25.61 -5.24
N THR A 220 -5.58 -25.34 -4.46
CA THR A 220 -6.90 -25.94 -4.65
C THR A 220 -7.88 -24.88 -5.12
N PRO A 221 -8.46 -24.98 -6.33
CA PRO A 221 -9.49 -24.03 -6.78
C PRO A 221 -10.75 -24.18 -5.92
N GLN A 222 -11.45 -23.07 -5.72
CA GLN A 222 -12.73 -23.03 -5.02
C GLN A 222 -13.86 -22.82 -6.05
N THR A 223 -14.95 -23.59 -5.91
CA THR A 223 -16.02 -23.68 -6.92
C THR A 223 -17.33 -23.02 -6.48
N GLN A 224 -17.35 -22.35 -5.32
CA GLN A 224 -18.54 -21.73 -4.75
C GLN A 224 -18.22 -20.37 -4.13
N GLY A 225 -18.10 -19.35 -4.97
CA GLY A 225 -18.42 -17.99 -4.57
C GLY A 225 -19.91 -17.75 -4.70
N LYS A 226 -20.52 -17.07 -3.73
CA LYS A 226 -21.81 -16.40 -3.92
C LYS A 226 -21.56 -14.90 -3.86
N TYR A 227 -22.21 -14.14 -4.75
CA TYR A 227 -22.23 -12.68 -4.71
C TYR A 227 -23.19 -12.18 -3.61
N GLU A 228 -22.94 -12.59 -2.37
CA GLU A 228 -23.66 -12.12 -1.17
C GLU A 228 -22.86 -10.96 -0.55
N PHE A 229 -23.54 -9.85 -0.26
CA PHE A 229 -22.95 -8.67 0.36
C PHE A 229 -23.19 -8.68 1.87
N ALA A 230 -22.13 -8.72 2.65
CA ALA A 230 -22.16 -8.36 4.06
C ALA A 230 -22.36 -6.85 4.17
N LEU A 231 -23.39 -6.40 4.89
CA LEU A 231 -23.80 -5.00 5.01
C LEU A 231 -23.68 -4.55 6.46
N THR A 232 -22.89 -3.49 6.71
CA THR A 232 -22.63 -2.94 8.04
C THR A 232 -23.00 -1.46 8.12
N GLU A 233 -23.69 -1.11 9.19
CA GLU A 233 -24.21 0.23 9.49
C GLU A 233 -23.27 0.98 10.44
N TYR A 234 -23.06 2.29 10.21
CA TYR A 234 -22.32 3.17 11.12
C TYR A 234 -23.02 4.52 11.25
N GLU A 235 -23.24 4.95 12.49
CA GLU A 235 -23.87 6.26 12.78
C GLU A 235 -22.92 7.45 12.57
N SER A 236 -21.60 7.23 12.64
CA SER A 236 -20.59 8.26 12.43
C SER A 236 -19.38 7.77 11.62
N TYR A 237 -18.61 8.74 11.12
CA TYR A 237 -17.33 8.47 10.46
C TYR A 237 -16.29 7.82 11.40
N LEU A 238 -16.35 8.09 12.71
CA LEU A 238 -15.39 7.53 13.66
C LEU A 238 -15.59 6.02 13.85
N ASP A 239 -16.84 5.54 13.88
CA ASP A 239 -17.15 4.12 13.98
C ASP A 239 -16.73 3.37 12.70
N PHE A 240 -16.96 4.01 11.55
CA PHE A 240 -16.51 3.54 10.25
C PHE A 240 -14.98 3.49 10.16
N GLU A 241 -14.27 4.57 10.52
CA GLU A 241 -12.80 4.61 10.51
C GLU A 241 -12.21 3.61 11.50
N HIS A 242 -12.79 3.43 12.69
CA HIS A 242 -12.34 2.42 13.65
C HIS A 242 -12.47 1.00 13.09
N ASN A 243 -13.65 0.58 12.65
CA ASN A 243 -13.85 -0.80 12.19
C ASN A 243 -13.04 -1.09 10.89
N ILE A 244 -13.01 -0.14 9.94
CA ILE A 244 -12.21 -0.26 8.72
C ILE A 244 -10.72 -0.32 9.03
N THR A 245 -10.20 0.45 10.00
CA THR A 245 -8.78 0.37 10.36
C THR A 245 -8.46 -0.86 11.20
N GLU A 246 -9.25 -1.19 12.22
CA GLU A 246 -9.05 -2.35 13.11
C GLU A 246 -9.05 -3.68 12.35
N THR A 247 -10.11 -3.96 11.58
CA THR A 247 -10.24 -5.18 10.76
C THR A 247 -9.03 -5.37 9.84
N ARG A 248 -8.49 -4.26 9.30
CA ARG A 248 -7.42 -4.23 8.28
C ARG A 248 -6.03 -3.95 8.86
N ALA A 249 -5.89 -3.75 10.17
CA ALA A 249 -4.62 -3.49 10.88
C ALA A 249 -4.30 -4.52 11.98
N SER A 250 -5.09 -5.59 12.08
CA SER A 250 -4.78 -6.82 12.84
C SER A 250 -3.38 -7.41 12.51
N LEU A 251 -2.81 -7.04 11.35
CA LEU A 251 -1.43 -7.26 10.93
C LEU A 251 -0.35 -6.42 11.67
N SER A 252 -0.68 -5.64 12.71
CA SER A 252 0.30 -4.77 13.41
C SER A 252 0.48 -5.06 14.91
N SER A 253 -0.44 -5.79 15.54
CA SER A 253 -0.40 -6.09 16.98
C SER A 253 0.46 -7.30 17.31
N PHE A 254 1.75 -7.26 16.96
CA PHE A 254 2.67 -8.39 17.15
C PHE A 254 3.25 -8.49 18.55
N GLY A 255 3.16 -9.69 19.13
CA GLY A 255 3.88 -10.08 20.33
C GLY A 255 5.32 -10.52 20.06
N PHE A 256 6.00 -10.94 21.12
CA PHE A 256 7.42 -11.29 21.12
C PHE A 256 7.75 -12.36 20.05
N GLY A 257 8.48 -11.97 19.00
CA GLY A 257 8.89 -12.86 17.90
C GLY A 257 8.03 -12.83 16.63
N PHE A 258 7.17 -11.82 16.43
CA PHE A 258 6.59 -11.44 15.12
C PHE A 258 5.81 -12.51 14.32
N LYS A 259 5.36 -13.60 14.94
CA LYS A 259 4.55 -14.61 14.23
C LYS A 259 3.08 -14.20 14.16
N ILE A 260 2.44 -14.39 13.00
CA ILE A 260 0.98 -14.25 12.86
C ILE A 260 0.29 -15.55 13.30
N PRO A 261 -0.60 -15.53 14.31
CA PRO A 261 -1.36 -16.72 14.69
C PRO A 261 -2.54 -16.96 13.72
N GLY A 262 -2.27 -17.69 12.63
CA GLY A 262 -3.30 -18.16 11.70
C GLY A 262 -3.48 -17.29 10.44
N ILE A 263 -4.61 -17.49 9.76
CA ILE A 263 -4.95 -16.75 8.53
C ILE A 263 -5.72 -15.47 8.92
N VAL A 264 -5.24 -14.32 8.46
CA VAL A 264 -5.83 -12.99 8.67
C VAL A 264 -6.06 -12.28 7.34
N GLU A 265 -6.87 -11.23 7.32
CA GLU A 265 -7.03 -10.41 6.11
C GLU A 265 -5.74 -9.65 5.76
N LEU A 266 -5.38 -9.61 4.47
CA LEU A 266 -4.32 -8.72 4.01
C LEU A 266 -4.87 -7.29 3.91
N GLY A 267 -4.42 -6.44 4.83
CA GLY A 267 -4.73 -5.01 4.85
C GLY A 267 -4.25 -4.27 3.61
N PHE A 268 -4.85 -3.11 3.34
CA PHE A 268 -4.53 -2.32 2.15
C PHE A 268 -3.19 -1.61 2.29
N ASN A 269 -2.43 -1.55 1.20
CA ASN A 269 -1.29 -0.66 1.07
C ASN A 269 -1.77 0.81 0.98
N ARG A 270 -1.61 1.57 2.06
CA ARG A 270 -2.02 2.99 2.14
C ARG A 270 -1.28 3.90 1.15
N ALA A 271 -0.14 3.47 0.60
CA ALA A 271 0.57 4.20 -0.45
C ALA A 271 0.02 3.95 -1.86
N SER A 272 -0.79 2.91 -2.08
CA SER A 272 -1.35 2.56 -3.40
C SER A 272 -2.46 3.53 -3.85
N GLY A 273 -2.56 3.79 -5.15
CA GLY A 273 -3.45 4.81 -5.71
C GLY A 273 -4.94 4.62 -5.34
N ASN A 274 -5.46 3.41 -5.48
CA ASN A 274 -6.87 3.10 -5.19
C ASN A 274 -7.18 3.28 -3.70
N SER A 275 -6.28 2.85 -2.80
CA SER A 275 -6.44 3.03 -1.36
C SER A 275 -6.33 4.49 -0.94
N LYS A 276 -5.40 5.26 -1.53
CA LYS A 276 -5.32 6.71 -1.33
C LYS A 276 -6.61 7.42 -1.74
N HIS A 277 -7.17 7.07 -2.90
CA HIS A 277 -8.43 7.62 -3.41
C HIS A 277 -9.61 7.29 -2.49
N PHE A 278 -9.72 6.04 -2.01
CA PHE A 278 -10.74 5.61 -1.05
C PHE A 278 -10.65 6.38 0.28
N ILE A 279 -9.44 6.51 0.85
CA ILE A 279 -9.20 7.27 2.08
C ILE A 279 -9.53 8.75 1.86
N SER A 280 -9.11 9.35 0.73
CA SER A 280 -9.38 10.74 0.38
C SER A 280 -10.87 11.06 0.27
N ARG A 281 -11.67 10.18 -0.34
CA ARG A 281 -13.13 10.33 -0.44
C ARG A 281 -13.82 10.17 0.91
N THR A 282 -13.51 9.11 1.65
CA THR A 282 -14.17 8.83 2.94
C THR A 282 -13.82 9.86 4.02
N LYS A 283 -12.56 10.30 4.14
CA LYS A 283 -12.13 11.33 5.12
C LYS A 283 -12.86 12.66 4.98
N ARG A 284 -13.39 13.01 3.80
CA ARG A 284 -14.16 14.25 3.59
C ARG A 284 -15.33 14.36 4.56
N PHE A 285 -15.93 13.23 4.93
CA PHE A 285 -17.12 13.14 5.76
C PHE A 285 -16.81 12.97 7.26
N SER A 286 -15.56 13.23 7.66
CA SER A 286 -15.12 13.16 9.06
C SER A 286 -15.64 14.28 9.97
N HIS A 287 -16.21 15.33 9.37
CA HIS A 287 -16.78 16.48 10.09
C HIS A 287 -18.23 16.79 9.67
N THR A 288 -18.85 15.94 8.85
CA THR A 288 -20.25 16.07 8.45
C THR A 288 -21.16 15.22 9.34
N LYS A 289 -22.46 15.54 9.40
CA LYS A 289 -23.48 14.66 9.97
C LYS A 289 -23.90 13.59 8.94
N SER A 290 -22.93 12.80 8.47
CA SER A 290 -23.19 11.73 7.51
C SER A 290 -23.22 10.37 8.20
N THR A 291 -24.14 9.50 7.81
CA THR A 291 -24.20 8.08 8.18
C THR A 291 -23.63 7.24 7.04
N PHE A 292 -23.17 6.02 7.37
CA PHE A 292 -22.45 5.16 6.43
C PHE A 292 -23.08 3.78 6.39
N LEU A 293 -23.35 3.29 5.18
CA LEU A 293 -23.68 1.88 4.92
C LEU A 293 -22.55 1.30 4.09
N HIS A 294 -21.72 0.45 4.70
CA HIS A 294 -20.63 -0.25 4.03
C HIS A 294 -21.10 -1.64 3.61
N ALA A 295 -20.76 -2.02 2.39
CA ALA A 295 -21.08 -3.30 1.80
C ALA A 295 -19.80 -3.96 1.29
N ARG A 296 -19.68 -5.26 1.56
CA ARG A 296 -18.51 -6.07 1.17
C ARG A 296 -18.97 -7.43 0.64
N SER A 297 -18.43 -7.83 -0.51
CA SER A 297 -18.55 -9.20 -1.03
C SER A 297 -17.15 -9.75 -1.30
N ASP A 298 -16.83 -10.90 -0.71
CA ASP A 298 -15.56 -11.62 -0.87
C ASP A 298 -15.76 -12.84 -1.77
N LEU A 299 -14.97 -12.95 -2.83
CA LEU A 299 -14.98 -14.07 -3.77
C LEU A 299 -13.67 -14.86 -3.65
N GLU A 300 -13.71 -16.03 -3.04
CA GLU A 300 -12.54 -16.93 -2.96
C GLU A 300 -12.48 -17.85 -4.18
N VAL A 301 -11.37 -17.85 -4.93
CA VAL A 301 -11.20 -18.68 -6.15
C VAL A 301 -10.12 -19.75 -6.03
N ALA A 302 -9.15 -19.60 -5.12
CA ALA A 302 -8.21 -20.66 -4.80
C ALA A 302 -7.61 -20.53 -3.39
N HIS A 303 -7.31 -21.65 -2.76
CA HIS A 303 -6.50 -21.72 -1.54
C HIS A 303 -5.10 -22.20 -1.86
N TYR A 304 -4.11 -21.50 -1.32
CA TYR A 304 -2.69 -21.73 -1.52
C TYR A 304 -2.03 -22.22 -0.23
N LYS A 305 -1.13 -23.21 -0.35
CA LYS A 305 -0.28 -23.68 0.75
C LYS A 305 1.15 -23.96 0.32
N LEU A 306 2.09 -23.36 1.03
CA LEU A 306 3.52 -23.60 0.94
C LEU A 306 3.90 -24.90 1.69
N LYS A 307 4.95 -25.59 1.23
CA LYS A 307 5.54 -26.70 2.00
C LYS A 307 6.07 -26.24 3.36
N PRO A 308 6.02 -27.09 4.39
CA PRO A 308 6.43 -26.70 5.74
C PRO A 308 7.95 -26.61 5.94
N ARG A 309 8.77 -27.27 5.09
CA ARG A 309 10.24 -27.37 5.17
C ARG A 309 10.85 -27.62 3.80
N SER A 310 12.18 -27.48 3.70
CA SER A 310 12.98 -27.77 2.50
C SER A 310 12.50 -26.99 1.28
N LEU A 311 12.46 -25.66 1.42
CA LEU A 311 12.02 -24.72 0.39
C LEU A 311 13.20 -24.29 -0.49
N MET A 312 12.97 -24.10 -1.78
CA MET A 312 13.94 -23.44 -2.65
C MET A 312 13.79 -21.93 -2.54
N LEU A 313 14.83 -21.26 -2.05
CA LEU A 313 14.90 -19.80 -1.97
C LEU A 313 15.18 -19.19 -3.34
N HIS A 314 14.66 -17.98 -3.59
CA HIS A 314 15.03 -17.24 -4.79
C HIS A 314 16.53 -16.94 -4.79
N TYR A 315 17.17 -16.96 -5.97
CA TYR A 315 18.63 -16.86 -6.05
C TYR A 315 19.15 -15.48 -5.59
N GLU A 316 18.43 -14.39 -5.88
CA GLU A 316 18.76 -13.04 -5.40
C GLU A 316 18.72 -12.95 -3.87
N PHE A 317 17.66 -13.48 -3.25
CA PHE A 317 17.54 -13.54 -1.78
C PHE A 317 18.64 -14.42 -1.15
N LEU A 318 18.91 -15.59 -1.74
CA LEU A 318 20.00 -16.48 -1.35
C LEU A 318 21.37 -15.78 -1.42
N GLN A 319 21.63 -14.99 -2.46
CA GLN A 319 22.84 -14.19 -2.60
C GLN A 319 22.89 -13.04 -1.59
N ARG A 320 21.80 -12.27 -1.42
CA ARG A 320 21.73 -11.14 -0.47
C ARG A 320 21.99 -11.60 0.96
N VAL A 321 21.40 -12.73 1.39
CA VAL A 321 21.60 -13.30 2.73
C VAL A 321 23.04 -13.84 2.91
N LYS A 322 23.67 -14.43 1.88
CA LYS A 322 25.09 -14.83 1.92
C LYS A 322 26.07 -13.64 2.05
N LEU A 323 25.64 -12.43 1.68
CA LEU A 323 26.43 -11.19 1.79
C LEU A 323 26.26 -10.45 3.13
N LEU A 324 25.37 -10.90 4.00
CA LEU A 324 25.17 -10.29 5.33
C LEU A 324 26.41 -10.50 6.22
N PRO A 325 26.76 -9.52 7.07
CA PRO A 325 27.80 -9.69 8.07
C PRO A 325 27.33 -10.50 9.28
N LEU A 326 28.26 -11.19 9.93
CA LEU A 326 28.05 -11.89 11.20
C LEU A 326 28.05 -10.89 12.37
N GLU A 327 28.90 -9.86 12.28
CA GLU A 327 28.90 -8.71 13.18
C GLU A 327 27.63 -7.86 12.93
N TYR A 328 26.96 -7.40 13.99
CA TYR A 328 25.68 -6.70 13.84
C TYR A 328 25.86 -5.31 13.19
N SER A 329 25.35 -5.17 11.96
CA SER A 329 25.27 -3.89 11.24
C SER A 329 23.85 -3.66 10.72
N TYR A 330 23.08 -2.85 11.44
CA TYR A 330 21.66 -2.62 11.15
C TYR A 330 21.40 -2.21 9.69
N GLY A 331 22.22 -1.34 9.10
CA GLY A 331 22.05 -0.89 7.71
C GLY A 331 21.99 -2.02 6.66
N GLU A 332 22.76 -3.10 6.82
CA GLU A 332 22.69 -4.24 5.89
C GLU A 332 21.42 -5.09 6.05
N TYR A 333 20.89 -5.19 7.28
CA TYR A 333 19.64 -5.88 7.55
C TYR A 333 18.41 -5.02 7.23
N ARG A 334 18.50 -3.69 7.36
CA ARG A 334 17.49 -2.72 6.92
C ARG A 334 17.26 -2.81 5.42
N ASP A 335 18.34 -2.82 4.63
CA ASP A 335 18.25 -2.97 3.19
C ASP A 335 17.62 -4.31 2.81
N LEU A 336 18.00 -5.43 3.46
CA LEU A 336 17.34 -6.72 3.25
C LEU A 336 15.81 -6.64 3.45
N PHE A 337 15.33 -5.89 4.45
CA PHE A 337 13.90 -5.71 4.71
C PHE A 337 13.20 -4.69 3.78
N ARG A 338 13.96 -3.77 3.16
CA ARG A 338 13.46 -2.92 2.06
C ARG A 338 13.37 -3.72 0.75
N ASP A 339 14.42 -4.45 0.42
CA ASP A 339 14.56 -5.24 -0.82
C ASP A 339 13.56 -6.42 -0.86
N PHE A 340 13.35 -7.11 0.27
CA PHE A 340 12.63 -8.40 0.35
C PHE A 340 11.50 -8.44 1.40
N GLY A 341 11.14 -7.32 2.01
CA GLY A 341 10.07 -7.26 3.02
C GLY A 341 10.44 -7.94 4.34
N THR A 342 9.47 -8.13 5.23
CA THR A 342 9.72 -8.61 6.60
C THR A 342 9.23 -10.04 6.84
N HIS A 343 8.26 -10.51 6.05
CA HIS A 343 7.63 -11.83 6.18
C HIS A 343 7.44 -12.49 4.80
N TYR A 344 7.12 -13.80 4.79
CA TYR A 344 6.78 -14.55 3.58
C TYR A 344 5.49 -15.34 3.77
N ILE A 345 4.78 -15.61 2.67
CA ILE A 345 3.44 -16.23 2.68
C ILE A 345 3.54 -17.76 2.83
N THR A 346 2.87 -18.32 3.84
CA THR A 346 2.83 -19.78 4.09
C THR A 346 1.49 -20.42 3.69
N GLU A 347 0.37 -19.77 4.01
CA GLU A 347 -0.98 -20.11 3.54
C GLU A 347 -1.63 -18.82 3.05
N ALA A 348 -2.45 -18.89 1.99
CA ALA A 348 -3.17 -17.73 1.47
C ALA A 348 -4.50 -18.11 0.80
N VAL A 349 -5.42 -17.16 0.80
CA VAL A 349 -6.64 -17.18 -0.01
C VAL A 349 -6.45 -16.22 -1.17
N LEU A 350 -6.56 -16.74 -2.39
CA LEU A 350 -6.64 -15.98 -3.63
C LEU A 350 -8.10 -15.73 -3.99
N GLY A 351 -8.38 -14.51 -4.44
CA GLY A 351 -9.75 -14.10 -4.69
C GLY A 351 -9.89 -12.65 -5.13
N GLY A 352 -11.08 -12.12 -4.91
CA GLY A 352 -11.39 -10.71 -5.07
C GLY A 352 -12.22 -10.23 -3.88
N VAL A 353 -12.18 -8.91 -3.64
CA VAL A 353 -13.08 -8.24 -2.72
C VAL A 353 -13.70 -7.04 -3.43
N TYR A 354 -15.03 -7.02 -3.52
CA TYR A 354 -15.80 -5.88 -4.01
C TYR A 354 -16.41 -5.17 -2.79
N GLU A 355 -15.94 -3.95 -2.52
CA GLU A 355 -16.41 -3.12 -1.42
C GLU A 355 -17.01 -1.82 -1.96
N TYR A 356 -18.14 -1.38 -1.40
CA TYR A 356 -18.60 0.00 -1.55
C TYR A 356 -19.12 0.56 -0.23
N THR A 357 -19.12 1.88 -0.11
CA THR A 357 -19.72 2.60 1.01
C THR A 357 -20.64 3.68 0.46
N LEU A 358 -21.92 3.59 0.80
CA LEU A 358 -22.88 4.67 0.65
C LEU A 358 -22.73 5.63 1.83
N ILE A 359 -22.58 6.91 1.52
CA ILE A 359 -22.44 8.00 2.50
C ILE A 359 -23.69 8.87 2.36
N MET A 360 -24.42 9.09 3.45
CA MET A 360 -25.76 9.69 3.41
C MET A 360 -25.88 10.81 4.44
N ASN A 361 -26.49 11.92 4.03
CA ASN A 361 -26.67 13.08 4.88
C ASN A 361 -27.81 12.80 5.89
N LYS A 362 -27.50 12.73 7.18
CA LYS A 362 -28.47 12.33 8.22
C LYS A 362 -29.69 13.25 8.25
N GLU A 363 -29.48 14.56 8.14
CA GLU A 363 -30.56 15.56 8.13
C GLU A 363 -31.38 15.54 6.83
N ALA A 364 -30.88 14.96 5.73
CA ALA A 364 -31.64 14.76 4.50
C ALA A 364 -32.42 13.44 4.52
N MET A 365 -31.80 12.38 5.03
CA MET A 365 -32.42 11.07 5.23
C MET A 365 -33.63 11.16 6.18
N GLU A 366 -33.46 11.83 7.33
CA GLU A 366 -34.54 12.08 8.31
C GLU A 366 -35.65 12.98 7.73
N ARG A 367 -35.34 13.93 6.84
CA ARG A 367 -36.33 14.75 6.14
C ARG A 367 -37.08 14.02 5.02
N ALA A 368 -36.56 12.90 4.55
CA ALA A 368 -37.18 12.03 3.56
C ALA A 368 -38.02 10.90 4.20
N ASP A 369 -38.11 10.86 5.53
CA ASP A 369 -38.76 9.80 6.32
C ASP A 369 -38.15 8.40 6.07
N TYR A 370 -36.83 8.36 5.86
CA TYR A 370 -36.06 7.12 5.72
C TYR A 370 -35.17 6.88 6.95
N SER A 371 -34.99 5.61 7.34
CA SER A 371 -33.98 5.20 8.32
C SER A 371 -32.81 4.46 7.66
N LEU A 372 -31.68 4.38 8.36
CA LEU A 372 -30.50 3.62 7.92
C LEU A 372 -30.83 2.15 7.62
N LYS A 373 -31.79 1.58 8.36
CA LYS A 373 -32.27 0.20 8.21
C LYS A 373 -33.12 -0.01 6.96
N ASP A 374 -33.85 1.00 6.51
CA ASP A 374 -34.59 0.92 5.24
C ASP A 374 -33.61 0.86 4.06
N VAL A 375 -32.52 1.65 4.14
CA VAL A 375 -31.42 1.58 3.17
C VAL A 375 -30.72 0.21 3.26
N GLN A 376 -30.44 -0.32 4.45
CA GLN A 376 -29.84 -1.65 4.62
C GLN A 376 -30.73 -2.79 4.08
N ALA A 377 -32.03 -2.78 4.38
CA ALA A 377 -32.96 -3.82 3.94
C ALA A 377 -33.24 -3.74 2.42
N CYS A 378 -33.27 -2.54 1.85
CA CYS A 378 -33.33 -2.33 0.40
C CYS A 378 -32.03 -2.82 -0.26
N ALA A 379 -30.87 -2.47 0.31
CA ALA A 379 -29.55 -2.94 -0.10
C ALA A 379 -29.44 -4.48 -0.13
N GLN A 380 -29.86 -5.18 0.94
CA GLN A 380 -29.79 -6.65 1.05
C GLN A 380 -30.47 -7.40 -0.11
N ASN A 381 -31.46 -6.78 -0.77
CA ASN A 381 -32.25 -7.41 -1.83
C ASN A 381 -32.01 -6.79 -3.22
N GLY A 382 -31.67 -5.51 -3.31
CA GLY A 382 -31.46 -4.79 -4.58
C GLY A 382 -30.33 -5.35 -5.44
N PHE A 383 -29.18 -5.71 -4.86
CA PHE A 383 -28.02 -6.18 -5.63
C PHE A 383 -28.14 -7.63 -6.13
N ARG A 384 -29.16 -8.38 -5.68
CA ARG A 384 -29.38 -9.76 -6.14
C ARG A 384 -30.05 -9.83 -7.50
N PHE A 385 -30.70 -8.77 -7.97
CA PHE A 385 -31.55 -8.81 -9.16
C PHE A 385 -31.35 -7.57 -10.06
N GLY A 386 -30.39 -7.68 -10.98
CA GLY A 386 -30.41 -6.91 -12.24
C GLY A 386 -31.47 -7.41 -13.24
N ILE A 387 -32.57 -7.98 -12.73
CA ILE A 387 -33.61 -8.70 -13.47
C ILE A 387 -34.97 -8.12 -13.05
N GLY A 388 -35.94 -8.15 -13.97
CA GLY A 388 -37.22 -7.44 -13.86
C GLY A 388 -37.94 -7.53 -12.51
N ILE A 389 -38.48 -6.39 -12.09
CA ILE A 389 -39.25 -6.19 -10.87
C ILE A 389 -40.46 -7.12 -10.81
N GLU A 390 -40.45 -8.12 -9.92
CA GLU A 390 -41.62 -8.57 -9.16
C GLU A 390 -41.27 -9.62 -8.07
N VAL A 391 -42.16 -9.75 -7.07
CA VAL A 391 -42.21 -10.78 -6.00
C VAL A 391 -41.14 -10.77 -4.87
N VAL A 392 -41.61 -10.90 -3.62
CA VAL A 392 -40.87 -11.20 -2.36
C VAL A 392 -39.97 -10.11 -1.71
N TYR A 393 -40.53 -8.95 -1.37
CA TYR A 393 -39.95 -8.04 -0.35
C TYR A 393 -40.58 -8.19 1.06
N VAL A 394 -41.62 -9.02 1.21
CA VAL A 394 -42.48 -9.09 2.42
C VAL A 394 -41.77 -9.63 3.68
N LYS A 395 -40.58 -10.26 3.56
CA LYS A 395 -39.87 -10.89 4.70
C LYS A 395 -39.15 -9.92 5.65
N LEU A 396 -38.97 -8.65 5.29
CA LEU A 396 -38.16 -7.67 6.05
C LEU A 396 -38.94 -6.43 6.53
N GLY A 397 -40.22 -6.30 6.20
CA GLY A 397 -41.09 -5.23 6.72
C GLY A 397 -40.99 -3.87 6.03
N VAL A 398 -40.03 -3.66 5.13
CA VAL A 398 -39.88 -2.42 4.34
C VAL A 398 -40.71 -2.49 3.06
N SER A 399 -41.34 -1.38 2.66
CA SER A 399 -42.18 -1.34 1.46
C SER A 399 -41.38 -1.23 0.16
N VAL A 400 -41.96 -1.73 -0.94
CA VAL A 400 -41.34 -1.66 -2.28
C VAL A 400 -41.17 -0.22 -2.74
N ASP A 401 -42.08 0.68 -2.37
CA ASP A 401 -42.05 2.08 -2.79
C ASP A 401 -41.00 2.91 -2.03
N ILE A 402 -40.76 2.63 -0.74
CA ILE A 402 -39.62 3.18 0.03
C ILE A 402 -38.31 2.78 -0.66
N CYS A 403 -38.16 1.48 -0.97
CA CYS A 403 -36.95 0.97 -1.61
C CYS A 403 -36.74 1.56 -3.02
N ARG A 404 -37.82 1.77 -3.80
CA ARG A 404 -37.75 2.48 -5.10
C ARG A 404 -37.34 3.95 -4.94
N GLY A 405 -37.82 4.64 -3.91
CA GLY A 405 -37.40 6.01 -3.57
C GLY A 405 -35.91 6.10 -3.25
N ILE A 406 -35.41 5.20 -2.39
CA ILE A 406 -33.99 5.12 -2.01
C ILE A 406 -33.09 4.82 -3.23
N LEU A 407 -33.51 3.91 -4.13
CA LEU A 407 -32.77 3.61 -5.36
C LEU A 407 -32.70 4.82 -6.30
N ASN A 408 -33.79 5.59 -6.43
CA ASN A 408 -33.80 6.83 -7.21
C ASN A 408 -32.81 7.86 -6.62
N GLU A 409 -32.78 8.07 -5.30
CA GLU A 409 -31.82 8.95 -4.63
C GLU A 409 -30.34 8.56 -4.88
N ILE A 410 -30.03 7.26 -4.93
CA ILE A 410 -28.66 6.78 -5.21
C ILE A 410 -28.26 6.97 -6.68
N GLY A 411 -29.21 6.81 -7.61
CA GLY A 411 -29.01 7.13 -9.03
C GLY A 411 -28.85 8.63 -9.28
N ASP A 412 -29.66 9.44 -8.59
CA ASP A 412 -29.70 10.88 -8.73
C ASP A 412 -28.60 11.63 -7.98
N ARG A 413 -27.73 10.96 -7.21
CA ARG A 413 -26.67 11.57 -6.35
C ARG A 413 -25.72 12.57 -7.02
N ASN A 414 -25.68 12.63 -8.34
CA ASN A 414 -24.92 13.61 -9.13
C ASN A 414 -25.68 14.93 -9.37
N LYS A 415 -26.97 14.99 -9.01
CA LYS A 415 -27.82 16.18 -9.01
C LYS A 415 -27.63 16.95 -7.69
N ARG A 416 -28.13 18.18 -7.61
CA ARG A 416 -28.08 18.95 -6.36
C ARG A 416 -29.19 18.51 -5.41
N ASN A 417 -28.84 18.38 -4.13
CA ASN A 417 -29.77 18.29 -2.98
C ASN A 417 -30.43 16.92 -2.72
N THR A 418 -29.73 15.82 -3.03
CA THR A 418 -30.09 14.42 -2.70
C THR A 418 -29.79 14.04 -1.24
N MET A 419 -30.33 12.90 -0.80
CA MET A 419 -30.01 12.22 0.47
C MET A 419 -28.57 11.67 0.49
N VAL A 420 -28.11 11.14 -0.64
CA VAL A 420 -26.81 10.48 -0.77
C VAL A 420 -25.74 11.54 -1.06
N ASP A 421 -24.73 11.60 -0.18
CA ASP A 421 -23.57 12.51 -0.28
C ASP A 421 -22.50 11.96 -1.25
N ASP A 422 -22.20 10.65 -1.20
CA ASP A 422 -21.26 9.96 -2.11
C ASP A 422 -21.49 8.43 -2.15
N LEU A 423 -21.00 7.79 -3.22
CA LEU A 423 -20.78 6.35 -3.33
C LEU A 423 -19.28 6.12 -3.56
N VAL A 424 -18.59 5.55 -2.57
CA VAL A 424 -17.15 5.27 -2.64
C VAL A 424 -16.95 3.77 -2.83
N VAL A 425 -16.24 3.36 -3.90
CA VAL A 425 -16.06 1.95 -4.26
C VAL A 425 -14.58 1.56 -4.25
N LEU A 426 -14.29 0.32 -3.90
CA LEU A 426 -12.94 -0.24 -3.76
C LEU A 426 -12.94 -1.71 -4.17
N VAL A 427 -12.23 -2.02 -5.26
CA VAL A 427 -12.19 -3.37 -5.85
C VAL A 427 -10.76 -3.93 -5.75
N ARG A 428 -10.63 -5.16 -5.23
CA ARG A 428 -9.42 -6.01 -5.24
C ARG A 428 -9.70 -7.27 -6.05
N GLY A 429 -8.73 -7.73 -6.84
CA GLY A 429 -8.90 -8.84 -7.79
C GLY A 429 -9.81 -8.47 -8.97
N GLY A 430 -9.53 -9.01 -10.16
CA GLY A 430 -10.37 -8.82 -11.36
C GLY A 430 -10.56 -7.37 -11.85
N ALA A 431 -9.83 -6.40 -11.28
CA ALA A 431 -10.06 -4.98 -11.50
C ALA A 431 -9.56 -4.50 -12.88
N SER A 432 -10.39 -4.68 -13.92
CA SER A 432 -10.19 -4.06 -15.23
C SER A 432 -10.60 -2.58 -15.22
N GLU A 433 -10.12 -1.80 -16.20
CA GLU A 433 -10.57 -0.41 -16.40
C GLU A 433 -12.08 -0.32 -16.68
N HIS A 434 -12.66 -1.34 -17.34
CA HIS A 434 -14.10 -1.42 -17.60
C HIS A 434 -14.90 -1.62 -16.31
N ILE A 435 -14.57 -2.67 -15.56
CA ILE A 435 -15.25 -3.04 -14.30
C ILE A 435 -15.14 -1.89 -13.29
N THR A 436 -13.95 -1.30 -13.13
CA THR A 436 -13.78 -0.16 -12.22
C THR A 436 -14.52 1.10 -12.69
N THR A 437 -14.61 1.36 -14.00
CA THR A 437 -15.38 2.49 -14.54
C THR A 437 -16.89 2.35 -14.32
N LEU A 438 -17.44 1.13 -14.44
CA LEU A 438 -18.84 0.86 -14.13
C LEU A 438 -19.10 0.94 -12.61
N ALA A 439 -18.23 0.32 -11.82
CA ALA A 439 -18.30 0.29 -10.36
C ALA A 439 -18.32 1.69 -9.71
N TYR A 440 -17.62 2.69 -10.26
CA TYR A 440 -17.67 4.07 -9.74
C TYR A 440 -18.91 4.87 -10.19
N LYS A 441 -19.62 4.44 -11.25
CA LYS A 441 -20.82 5.12 -11.76
C LYS A 441 -22.08 4.66 -11.04
N GLU A 442 -22.29 3.36 -10.97
CA GLU A 442 -23.57 2.76 -10.60
C GLU A 442 -23.41 1.75 -9.45
N LEU A 443 -24.56 1.38 -8.88
CA LEU A 443 -24.63 0.29 -7.92
C LEU A 443 -24.31 -1.05 -8.60
N PRO A 444 -23.68 -2.03 -7.89
CA PRO A 444 -23.31 -3.30 -8.50
C PRO A 444 -24.53 -4.08 -9.00
N THR A 445 -24.59 -4.33 -10.31
CA THR A 445 -25.61 -5.17 -10.94
C THR A 445 -25.18 -6.63 -10.95
N ALA A 446 -26.14 -7.55 -11.15
CA ALA A 446 -25.85 -8.98 -11.26
C ALA A 446 -24.83 -9.29 -12.39
N ASP A 447 -24.95 -8.60 -13.53
CA ASP A 447 -24.08 -8.78 -14.69
C ASP A 447 -22.66 -8.27 -14.42
N LEU A 448 -22.51 -7.09 -13.79
CA LEU A 448 -21.21 -6.54 -13.40
C LEU A 448 -20.51 -7.43 -12.36
N MET A 449 -21.26 -8.02 -11.43
CA MET A 449 -20.70 -8.97 -10.46
C MET A 449 -20.27 -10.30 -11.10
N GLN A 450 -20.95 -10.75 -12.16
CA GLN A 450 -20.52 -11.91 -12.96
C GLN A 450 -19.24 -11.60 -13.76
N GLU A 451 -19.19 -10.48 -14.50
CA GLU A 451 -17.99 -10.07 -15.24
C GLU A 451 -16.78 -9.90 -14.31
N TRP A 452 -17.00 -9.30 -13.13
CA TRP A 452 -15.98 -9.20 -12.10
C TRP A 452 -15.54 -10.57 -11.58
N GLY A 453 -16.46 -11.49 -11.34
CA GLY A 453 -16.13 -12.85 -10.90
C GLY A 453 -15.26 -13.62 -11.90
N ASP A 454 -15.60 -13.56 -13.18
CA ASP A 454 -14.80 -14.13 -14.26
C ASP A 454 -13.41 -13.46 -14.33
N ALA A 455 -13.32 -12.14 -14.20
CA ALA A 455 -12.05 -11.42 -14.17
C ALA A 455 -11.19 -11.78 -12.94
N VAL A 456 -11.79 -11.99 -11.76
CA VAL A 456 -11.12 -12.47 -10.54
C VAL A 456 -10.55 -13.87 -10.75
N GLN A 457 -11.21 -14.75 -11.51
CA GLN A 457 -10.74 -16.11 -11.72
C GLN A 457 -9.38 -16.17 -12.44
N TYR A 458 -9.11 -15.27 -13.39
CA TYR A 458 -7.84 -15.19 -14.13
C TYR A 458 -6.82 -14.22 -13.51
N ASN A 459 -7.28 -13.18 -12.81
CA ASN A 459 -6.44 -12.18 -12.14
C ASN A 459 -6.85 -11.99 -10.67
N PRO A 460 -6.69 -13.01 -9.81
CA PRO A 460 -7.00 -12.91 -8.40
C PRO A 460 -5.93 -12.09 -7.66
N ASP A 461 -6.36 -11.41 -6.59
CA ASP A 461 -5.47 -10.80 -5.62
C ASP A 461 -5.37 -11.67 -4.36
N ILE A 462 -4.40 -11.36 -3.51
CA ILE A 462 -4.17 -12.06 -2.24
C ILE A 462 -5.01 -11.38 -1.16
N ILE A 463 -6.13 -11.99 -0.78
CA ILE A 463 -7.13 -11.36 0.10
C ILE A 463 -6.94 -11.70 1.58
N LYS A 464 -6.44 -12.90 1.89
CA LYS A 464 -6.14 -13.37 3.25
C LYS A 464 -4.81 -14.12 3.25
N ILE A 465 -4.00 -13.97 4.30
CA ILE A 465 -2.67 -14.57 4.42
C ILE A 465 -2.39 -15.11 5.82
N LYS A 466 -1.46 -16.05 5.88
CA LYS A 466 -0.71 -16.45 7.08
C LYS A 466 0.77 -16.36 6.73
N ALA A 467 1.49 -15.51 7.44
CA ALA A 467 2.88 -15.22 7.13
C ALA A 467 3.82 -15.61 8.29
N GLU A 468 5.05 -15.96 7.93
CA GLU A 468 6.15 -16.24 8.86
C GLU A 468 7.28 -15.23 8.63
N PRO A 469 8.05 -14.81 9.65
CA PRO A 469 9.14 -13.85 9.49
C PRO A 469 10.25 -14.36 8.58
N LEU A 470 10.90 -13.46 7.83
CA LEU A 470 11.94 -13.80 6.85
C LEU A 470 13.09 -14.64 7.42
N TYR A 471 13.40 -14.52 8.72
CA TYR A 471 14.45 -15.29 9.38
C TYR A 471 14.14 -16.78 9.54
N GLU A 472 12.91 -17.24 9.28
CA GLU A 472 12.61 -18.68 9.27
C GLU A 472 13.04 -19.36 7.95
N LEU A 473 13.30 -18.58 6.89
CA LEU A 473 13.93 -19.06 5.65
C LEU A 473 15.45 -19.27 5.77
N VAL A 474 16.10 -18.70 6.79
CA VAL A 474 17.56 -18.77 6.97
C VAL A 474 17.95 -20.08 7.67
N THR A 475 17.97 -21.18 6.92
CA THR A 475 18.26 -22.51 7.44
C THR A 475 19.76 -22.75 7.70
N ALA A 476 20.09 -23.82 8.43
CA ALA A 476 21.46 -24.35 8.52
C ALA A 476 21.87 -25.28 7.34
N THR A 477 20.96 -25.58 6.41
CA THR A 477 21.29 -26.33 5.18
C THR A 477 21.77 -25.41 4.06
N ASP A 478 21.29 -24.17 4.04
CA ASP A 478 21.54 -23.21 2.96
C ASP A 478 22.56 -22.12 3.34
N PHE A 479 22.73 -21.85 4.64
CA PHE A 479 23.61 -20.80 5.15
C PHE A 479 24.52 -21.28 6.30
N ALA A 480 25.81 -20.95 6.20
CA ALA A 480 26.72 -20.99 7.33
C ALA A 480 26.33 -19.93 8.38
N TYR A 481 26.60 -20.19 9.67
CA TYR A 481 26.30 -19.28 10.78
C TYR A 481 24.82 -18.81 10.87
N SER A 482 23.88 -19.59 10.36
CA SER A 482 22.46 -19.25 10.30
C SER A 482 21.84 -18.88 11.65
N SER A 483 22.30 -19.46 12.77
CA SER A 483 21.90 -19.06 14.12
C SER A 483 22.21 -17.58 14.42
N THR A 484 23.40 -17.11 14.05
CA THR A 484 23.83 -15.71 14.21
C THR A 484 23.04 -14.79 13.30
N ILE A 485 22.91 -15.15 12.01
CA ILE A 485 22.17 -14.34 11.02
C ILE A 485 20.70 -14.19 11.44
N ARG A 486 20.04 -15.26 11.89
CA ARG A 486 18.67 -15.21 12.42
C ARG A 486 18.52 -14.31 13.64
N GLN A 487 19.50 -14.32 14.55
CA GLN A 487 19.45 -13.46 15.74
C GLN A 487 19.67 -11.99 15.40
N ASN A 488 20.58 -11.69 14.46
CA ASN A 488 20.76 -10.35 13.92
C ASN A 488 19.50 -9.86 13.19
N MET A 489 18.88 -10.69 12.34
CA MET A 489 17.62 -10.37 11.66
C MET A 489 16.47 -10.06 12.65
N LYS A 490 16.35 -10.82 13.75
CA LYS A 490 15.34 -10.54 14.79
C LYS A 490 15.53 -9.16 15.40
N ARG A 491 16.75 -8.84 15.83
CA ARG A 491 17.09 -7.52 16.38
C ARG A 491 16.83 -6.40 15.36
N ALA A 492 17.28 -6.59 14.12
CA ALA A 492 17.07 -5.62 13.07
C ALA A 492 15.58 -5.42 12.73
N LEU A 493 14.73 -6.45 12.87
CA LEU A 493 13.28 -6.32 12.67
C LEU A 493 12.62 -5.44 13.75
N GLU A 494 13.08 -5.54 15.00
CA GLU A 494 12.65 -4.66 16.09
C GLU A 494 13.15 -3.21 15.95
N GLU A 495 14.29 -2.99 15.31
CA GLU A 495 14.82 -1.65 14.98
C GLU A 495 14.08 -1.08 13.74
N PHE A 496 13.83 -1.90 12.72
CA PHE A 496 13.12 -1.56 11.48
C PHE A 496 11.65 -1.19 11.71
N GLN A 497 10.91 -1.95 12.54
CA GLN A 497 9.53 -1.61 12.92
C GLN A 497 9.40 -0.18 13.47
N LYS A 498 10.42 0.28 14.21
CA LYS A 498 10.45 1.62 14.80
C LYS A 498 10.76 2.68 13.75
N GLU A 499 11.71 2.43 12.84
CA GLU A 499 12.09 3.37 11.77
C GLU A 499 10.97 3.57 10.73
N VAL A 500 10.27 2.51 10.30
CA VAL A 500 9.21 2.61 9.28
C VAL A 500 7.84 3.07 9.81
N SER A 501 7.76 3.48 11.07
CA SER A 501 6.50 3.92 11.68
C SER A 501 6.09 5.32 11.20
N PRO A 502 4.84 5.53 10.72
CA PRO A 502 4.35 6.85 10.32
C PRO A 502 4.31 7.90 11.45
N CYS A 503 4.56 7.53 12.72
CA CYS A 503 4.64 8.47 13.84
C CYS A 503 5.78 9.49 13.73
N HIS A 504 6.80 9.23 12.89
CA HIS A 504 7.89 10.18 12.62
C HIS A 504 7.48 11.33 11.68
N CYS A 505 6.35 11.21 10.97
CA CYS A 505 5.85 12.27 10.10
C CYS A 505 5.32 13.45 10.91
N ALA A 506 5.58 14.68 10.44
CA ALA A 506 4.89 15.86 10.94
C ALA A 506 3.38 15.76 10.62
N PRO A 507 2.49 16.27 11.50
CA PRO A 507 1.06 16.17 11.30
C PRO A 507 0.60 16.95 10.06
N CYS A 508 -0.24 16.32 9.24
CA CYS A 508 -0.96 16.99 8.17
C CYS A 508 -2.04 17.92 8.76
N GLN A 509 -2.38 18.98 8.04
CA GLN A 509 -3.55 19.82 8.32
C GLN A 509 -4.80 19.17 7.71
N GLY A 510 -5.98 19.80 7.89
CA GLY A 510 -7.22 19.40 7.20
C GLY A 510 -7.66 17.94 7.41
N ASN A 511 -7.32 17.30 8.54
CA ASN A 511 -7.53 15.86 8.79
C ASN A 511 -6.88 14.93 7.73
N GLY A 512 -5.78 15.37 7.11
CA GLY A 512 -4.99 14.54 6.21
C GLY A 512 -4.25 13.42 6.96
N VAL A 513 -4.06 12.28 6.29
CA VAL A 513 -3.37 11.10 6.87
C VAL A 513 -1.91 11.07 6.41
N PRO A 514 -0.92 11.14 7.31
CA PRO A 514 0.48 11.01 6.93
C PRO A 514 0.83 9.55 6.59
N VAL A 515 1.62 9.36 5.53
CA VAL A 515 2.19 8.08 5.13
C VAL A 515 3.68 8.25 4.88
N LEU A 516 4.49 7.53 5.66
CA LEU A 516 5.93 7.43 5.46
C LEU A 516 6.23 6.52 4.24
N LYS A 517 7.19 6.94 3.42
CA LYS A 517 7.82 6.16 2.36
C LYS A 517 9.31 6.41 2.43
N GLU A 518 10.11 5.39 2.76
CA GLU A 518 11.57 5.53 2.90
C GLU A 518 11.92 6.69 3.86
N SER A 519 12.48 7.79 3.33
CA SER A 519 12.90 9.00 4.07
C SER A 519 11.99 10.23 3.84
N ARG A 520 10.78 10.04 3.31
CA ARG A 520 9.80 11.11 3.03
C ARG A 520 8.40 10.79 3.54
N CYS A 521 7.66 11.81 3.95
CA CYS A 521 6.26 11.72 4.34
C CYS A 521 5.35 12.40 3.31
N GLU A 522 4.28 11.70 2.91
CA GLU A 522 3.22 12.21 2.04
C GLU A 522 1.91 12.32 2.83
N CYS A 523 1.18 13.44 2.69
CA CYS A 523 -0.17 13.58 3.25
C CYS A 523 -1.23 13.08 2.24
N ILE A 524 -2.12 12.19 2.68
CA ILE A 524 -3.36 11.85 1.96
C ILE A 524 -4.43 12.87 2.38
N CYS A 525 -4.75 13.81 1.50
CA CYS A 525 -5.74 14.85 1.77
C CYS A 525 -7.18 14.38 1.54
N PRO A 526 -8.15 14.82 2.35
CA PRO A 526 -9.57 14.60 2.03
C PRO A 526 -9.99 15.42 0.81
N ILE A 527 -10.98 14.95 0.06
CA ILE A 527 -11.55 15.74 -1.06
C ILE A 527 -12.10 17.07 -0.53
N GLY A 528 -11.72 18.17 -1.21
CA GLY A 528 -12.00 19.55 -0.79
C GLY A 528 -10.77 20.26 -0.22
N PHE A 529 -9.77 19.51 0.23
CA PHE A 529 -8.48 20.04 0.67
C PHE A 529 -7.40 19.85 -0.40
N GLN A 530 -6.48 20.81 -0.49
CA GLN A 530 -5.36 20.86 -1.42
C GLN A 530 -4.10 21.40 -0.72
N GLY A 531 -2.96 21.39 -1.43
CA GLY A 531 -1.66 21.74 -0.86
C GLY A 531 -0.92 20.52 -0.28
N THR A 532 0.33 20.71 0.17
CA THR A 532 1.20 19.58 0.59
C THR A 532 0.95 19.09 2.01
N ALA A 533 0.31 19.89 2.85
CA ALA A 533 -0.19 19.49 4.16
C ALA A 533 -1.71 19.40 4.21
N CYS A 534 -2.43 19.53 3.09
CA CYS A 534 -3.88 19.66 3.06
C CYS A 534 -4.37 20.97 3.74
N GLU A 535 -3.58 22.03 3.58
CA GLU A 535 -3.74 23.34 4.21
C GLU A 535 -4.70 24.29 3.47
N VAL A 536 -4.97 24.04 2.18
CA VAL A 536 -5.86 24.86 1.35
C VAL A 536 -7.25 24.24 1.31
N THR A 537 -8.28 24.98 1.74
CA THR A 537 -9.69 24.61 1.57
C THR A 537 -10.52 25.80 1.10
N HIS A 538 -11.59 25.53 0.37
CA HIS A 538 -12.56 26.53 -0.08
C HIS A 538 -13.75 26.72 0.88
N GLU A 539 -13.90 25.85 1.89
CA GLU A 539 -15.02 25.90 2.85
C GLU A 539 -14.72 26.83 4.03
N LYS A 540 -15.43 27.96 4.11
CA LYS A 540 -15.19 29.03 5.10
C LYS A 540 -15.54 28.67 6.55
N THR A 541 -16.23 27.56 6.77
CA THR A 541 -16.73 27.10 8.07
C THR A 541 -15.98 25.88 8.61
N ALA A 542 -15.04 25.31 7.85
CA ALA A 542 -14.17 24.23 8.29
C ALA A 542 -13.05 24.78 9.19
N SER A 543 -13.40 25.31 10.36
CA SER A 543 -12.46 25.45 11.48
C SER A 543 -12.13 24.04 11.99
N SER A 544 -11.26 23.34 11.27
CA SER A 544 -10.94 21.94 11.53
C SER A 544 -10.44 21.79 12.96
N ALA A 545 -11.24 21.15 13.81
CA ALA A 545 -10.77 20.65 15.09
C ALA A 545 -9.74 19.55 14.77
N SER A 546 -8.47 19.93 14.72
CA SER A 546 -7.38 19.02 14.43
C SER A 546 -7.44 17.87 15.42
N VAL A 547 -7.83 16.69 14.95
CA VAL A 547 -7.74 15.44 15.71
C VAL A 547 -6.27 15.07 15.77
N CYS A 548 -5.55 15.77 16.66
CA CYS A 548 -4.14 15.56 16.96
C CYS A 548 -4.00 14.18 17.61
N LEU A 549 -3.91 13.16 16.77
CA LEU A 549 -3.35 11.86 17.09
C LEU A 549 -1.88 12.06 17.48
N TRP A 550 -1.65 12.46 18.73
CA TRP A 550 -0.35 12.48 19.40
C TRP A 550 0.12 11.04 19.66
N ALA A 551 0.33 10.29 18.57
CA ALA A 551 1.13 9.09 18.56
C ALA A 551 2.59 9.51 18.75
N ARG A 552 3.00 9.75 20.01
CA ARG A 552 4.43 9.73 20.34
C ARG A 552 4.97 8.37 19.88
N CYS A 553 6.01 8.39 19.05
CA CYS A 553 6.79 7.18 18.80
C CYS A 553 7.26 6.60 20.15
N TRP A 554 7.36 5.28 20.25
CA TRP A 554 7.68 4.63 21.53
C TRP A 554 9.07 5.05 22.03
N ASP A 555 9.10 5.73 23.17
CA ASP A 555 10.34 6.19 23.81
C ASP A 555 11.30 5.02 24.10
N LEU A 556 12.59 5.22 23.82
CA LEU A 556 13.65 4.25 24.08
C LEU A 556 13.88 4.07 25.59
N ARG A 557 13.19 3.11 26.22
CA ARG A 557 13.59 2.61 27.55
C ARG A 557 14.93 1.86 27.43
N PRO A 558 15.96 2.21 28.21
CA PRO A 558 17.20 1.43 28.28
C PRO A 558 16.92 -0.01 28.73
N SER A 559 17.58 -0.98 28.09
CA SER A 559 17.32 -2.41 28.29
C SER A 559 17.99 -2.99 29.55
N HIS A 560 17.71 -2.43 30.72
CA HIS A 560 18.08 -3.01 32.03
C HIS A 560 17.08 -2.64 33.13
N ILE A 561 16.10 -3.51 33.36
CA ILE A 561 15.49 -3.89 34.66
C ILE A 561 14.51 -5.03 34.36
N HIS A 562 14.47 -6.07 35.21
CA HIS A 562 13.46 -7.11 35.13
C HIS A 562 12.14 -6.60 35.73
N ASP A 563 11.17 -6.26 34.89
CA ASP A 563 9.79 -6.09 35.34
C ASP A 563 8.79 -6.51 34.26
N ALA A 564 7.91 -7.46 34.59
CA ALA A 564 6.98 -8.08 33.65
C ALA A 564 5.60 -7.42 33.72
N THR A 565 5.52 -6.17 33.26
CA THR A 565 4.24 -5.43 33.15
C THR A 565 4.02 -4.91 31.73
N PRO A 566 2.80 -5.03 31.17
CA PRO A 566 2.48 -4.41 29.89
C PRO A 566 2.46 -2.88 30.04
N PRO A 567 2.96 -2.10 29.06
CA PRO A 567 2.94 -0.65 29.14
C PRO A 567 1.50 -0.12 29.09
N PRO A 568 1.13 0.88 29.92
CA PRO A 568 -0.20 1.47 29.89
C PRO A 568 -0.43 2.25 28.59
N THR A 569 -1.55 1.97 27.92
CA THR A 569 -2.00 2.70 26.72
C THR A 569 -2.53 4.08 27.08
N SER A 570 -1.62 5.03 27.35
CA SER A 570 -1.97 6.41 27.66
C SER A 570 -2.42 7.18 26.41
N VAL A 571 -3.63 6.92 25.92
CA VAL A 571 -4.33 7.83 25.02
C VAL A 571 -4.55 9.14 25.77
N ALA A 572 -3.79 10.17 25.40
CA ALA A 572 -3.95 11.50 25.97
C ALA A 572 -5.36 12.02 25.65
N ARG A 573 -6.14 12.39 26.68
CA ARG A 573 -7.44 13.02 26.49
C ARG A 573 -7.27 14.29 25.66
N PRO A 574 -8.12 14.56 24.65
CA PRO A 574 -7.96 15.74 23.80
C PRO A 574 -8.07 17.02 24.62
N ALA A 575 -7.09 17.91 24.45
CA ALA A 575 -7.09 19.23 25.08
C ALA A 575 -8.05 20.17 24.34
N ILE A 576 -9.33 20.12 24.74
CA ILE A 576 -10.38 20.99 24.17
C ILE A 576 -10.12 22.45 24.58
N TRP A 577 -9.58 23.25 23.66
CA TRP A 577 -9.38 24.69 23.82
C TRP A 577 -10.71 25.47 23.68
N ASN A 578 -11.63 25.25 24.61
CA ASN A 578 -12.85 26.05 24.73
C ASN A 578 -12.54 27.39 25.40
N GLY A 579 -12.35 28.43 24.59
CA GLY A 579 -12.21 29.81 25.05
C GLY A 579 -13.53 30.40 25.56
N VAL A 580 -13.96 30.00 26.76
CA VAL A 580 -15.16 30.54 27.45
C VAL A 580 -14.79 30.93 28.88
N ASN A 581 -14.99 32.20 29.24
CA ASN A 581 -14.83 32.67 30.62
C ASN A 581 -15.90 32.03 31.52
N GLY A 582 -15.48 31.20 32.48
CA GLY A 582 -16.37 30.51 33.42
C GLY A 582 -15.68 30.22 34.75
N THR A 583 -15.74 31.18 35.68
CA THR A 583 -15.19 31.01 37.04
C THR A 583 -16.12 30.21 37.94
N THR A 584 -15.66 29.07 38.47
CA THR A 584 -16.22 28.49 39.71
C THR A 584 -15.15 27.73 40.49
N ARG A 585 -15.30 27.73 41.83
CA ARG A 585 -14.41 27.01 42.76
C ARG A 585 -14.81 25.52 42.84
N GLY A 586 -13.84 24.62 42.93
CA GLY A 586 -14.08 23.22 43.28
C GLY A 586 -13.98 22.94 44.79
N ARG A 587 -14.20 21.68 45.18
CA ARG A 587 -13.80 21.10 46.48
C ARG A 587 -13.81 19.57 46.42
N SER A 588 -12.95 18.97 47.25
CA SER A 588 -12.85 17.53 47.60
C SER A 588 -12.95 16.56 46.42
#